data_AF-A0A0B2WP86-F1
#
_entry.id   AF-A0A0B2WP86-F1
#
_cell.length_a   1.000
_cell.length_b   1.000
_cell.length_c   1.000
_cell.angle_alpha   90.00
_cell.angle_beta   90.00
_cell.angle_gamma   90.00
#
_symmetry.space_group_name_H-M   'P 1'
#
loop_
_entity.id
_entity.type
_entity.pdbx_description
1 polymer ?
#
loop_
_entity_poly.entity_id
_entity_poly.type
_entity_poly.pdbx_seq_one_letter_code
_entity_poly.pdbx_strand_id
1 'polypeptide(L)'
;MTTTGGKADHHIAWITGLRGVASCLAISTHLARAFDPDLFHPASRDGAPARLLQQPFLRVLVQGRLGVLIFFFITGYVCSMQPTRLHREPELALSLMARSALRRTPRLVFPVTIITCVVWIMTQLGMFLVAQKSDSPFIVRTSPDRMLSLCAALRSLVDNTVASWTTGDNVYDRHQWTLLPLLAGSMRVYMFLLATSKIHPHYRMLASVLIFSYYYICADVNGTQLIWGVFLCQVRYHPPAARLLAHRPSLFKCLSVVLMLAGFFAASFPEKQWHRKPWSKYQHAILVTVLPKKAHLPYFSSAIGLELITLSIFFNDVFQTLLCNQYLVWLGNQSFAVYLIHGPLMRSLLCWMVYGVRLPGQVDSQADETGESAKAVLHYPGHLRTALALLIWMPANFGLAALWTRHVDPWCARAAETLISRCRPGPPCIDDNA
;
A
#
# COMPACT_ATOMS: atom_id res chain seq x y z
N MET A 1 -17.16 -23.66 27.31
CA MET A 1 -16.43 -22.39 27.07
C MET A 1 -15.57 -22.56 25.82
N THR A 2 -15.35 -21.48 25.06
CA THR A 2 -14.47 -21.34 23.86
C THR A 2 -14.95 -21.85 22.48
N THR A 3 -16.05 -21.31 21.95
CA THR A 3 -16.35 -21.34 20.48
C THR A 3 -16.34 -19.97 19.81
N THR A 4 -16.08 -18.88 20.55
CA THR A 4 -16.02 -17.51 20.03
C THR A 4 -14.61 -17.07 19.57
N GLY A 5 -13.55 -17.78 19.98
CA GLY A 5 -12.15 -17.44 19.65
C GLY A 5 -11.77 -17.69 18.18
N GLY A 6 -12.09 -18.87 17.64
CA GLY A 6 -11.64 -19.27 16.29
C GLY A 6 -12.17 -18.41 15.13
N LYS A 7 -13.37 -17.82 15.27
CA LYS A 7 -13.93 -16.93 14.24
C LYS A 7 -13.27 -15.54 14.25
N ALA A 8 -12.95 -15.00 15.42
CA ALA A 8 -12.29 -13.70 15.54
C ALA A 8 -10.86 -13.74 14.97
N ASP A 9 -10.12 -14.82 15.24
CA ASP A 9 -8.78 -15.04 14.71
C ASP A 9 -8.79 -15.24 13.20
N HIS A 10 -9.76 -15.98 12.68
CA HIS A 10 -9.94 -16.15 11.23
C HIS A 10 -10.24 -14.82 10.52
N HIS A 11 -11.03 -13.93 11.13
CA HIS A 11 -11.34 -12.62 10.54
C HIS A 11 -10.14 -11.68 10.47
N ILE A 12 -9.26 -11.72 11.46
CA ILE A 12 -8.02 -10.93 11.44
C ILE A 12 -7.01 -11.57 10.47
N ALA A 13 -7.01 -12.90 10.35
CA ALA A 13 -6.10 -13.64 9.50
C ALA A 13 -6.27 -13.33 8.00
N TRP A 14 -7.49 -13.35 7.44
CA TRP A 14 -7.66 -13.10 6.00
C TRP A 14 -7.29 -11.66 5.60
N ILE A 15 -7.57 -10.68 6.46
CA ILE A 15 -7.17 -9.28 6.26
C ILE A 15 -5.66 -9.17 6.27
N THR A 16 -5.01 -9.85 7.21
CA THR A 16 -3.55 -9.93 7.28
C THR A 16 -2.97 -10.60 6.04
N GLY A 17 -3.56 -11.69 5.57
CA GLY A 17 -3.17 -12.35 4.33
C GLY A 17 -3.31 -11.46 3.09
N LEU A 18 -4.43 -10.73 2.99
CA LEU A 18 -4.66 -9.75 1.93
C LEU A 18 -3.61 -8.62 1.95
N ARG A 19 -3.20 -8.19 3.15
CA ARG A 19 -2.07 -7.26 3.33
C ARG A 19 -0.75 -7.84 2.81
N GLY A 20 -0.53 -9.14 2.98
CA GLY A 20 0.63 -9.85 2.43
C GLY A 20 0.62 -9.90 0.91
N VAL A 21 -0.54 -10.13 0.29
CA VAL A 21 -0.68 -10.02 -1.17
C VAL A 21 -0.34 -8.60 -1.64
N ALA A 22 -0.85 -7.58 -0.94
CA ALA A 22 -0.58 -6.18 -1.29
C ALA A 22 0.90 -5.79 -1.21
N SER A 23 1.65 -6.28 -0.21
CA SER A 23 3.10 -6.01 -0.12
C SER A 23 3.89 -6.69 -1.24
N CYS A 24 3.52 -7.92 -1.63
CA CYS A 24 4.12 -8.59 -2.78
C CYS A 24 3.85 -7.82 -4.09
N LEU A 25 2.62 -7.33 -4.30
CA LEU A 25 2.28 -6.50 -5.45
C LEU A 25 3.08 -5.18 -5.49
N ALA A 26 3.33 -4.58 -4.32
CA ALA A 26 4.15 -3.38 -4.20
C ALA A 26 5.60 -3.64 -4.64
N ILE A 27 6.23 -4.70 -4.14
CA ILE A 27 7.60 -5.07 -4.56
C ILE A 27 7.62 -5.37 -6.07
N SER A 28 6.69 -6.21 -6.54
CA SER A 28 6.65 -6.62 -7.95
C SER A 28 6.53 -5.42 -8.89
N THR A 29 5.79 -4.38 -8.51
CA THR A 29 5.66 -3.20 -9.36
C THR A 29 6.91 -2.34 -9.40
N HIS A 30 7.66 -2.26 -8.29
CA HIS A 30 8.90 -1.50 -8.26
C HIS A 30 10.00 -2.21 -9.06
N LEU A 31 10.05 -3.54 -8.97
CA LEU A 31 10.93 -4.35 -9.82
C LEU A 31 10.56 -4.23 -11.30
N ALA A 32 9.27 -4.30 -11.65
CA ALA A 32 8.82 -4.11 -13.03
C ALA A 32 9.16 -2.70 -13.54
N ARG A 33 8.93 -1.64 -12.75
CA ARG A 33 9.30 -0.27 -13.16
C ARG A 33 10.80 -0.08 -13.32
N ALA A 34 11.60 -0.78 -12.51
CA ALA A 34 13.05 -0.68 -12.52
C ALA A 34 13.68 -1.38 -13.74
N PHE A 35 13.21 -2.59 -14.09
CA PHE A 35 13.90 -3.46 -15.05
C PHE A 35 13.09 -3.83 -16.30
N ASP A 36 11.78 -3.61 -16.32
CA ASP A 36 10.91 -3.97 -17.45
C ASP A 36 9.67 -3.03 -17.55
N PRO A 37 9.87 -1.74 -17.87
CA PRO A 37 8.79 -0.75 -17.92
C PRO A 37 7.73 -1.04 -18.99
N ASP A 38 8.05 -1.89 -19.97
CA ASP A 38 7.14 -2.32 -21.03
C ASP A 38 5.89 -3.05 -20.49
N LEU A 39 5.99 -3.67 -19.31
CA LEU A 39 4.88 -4.37 -18.66
C LEU A 39 3.70 -3.45 -18.30
N PHE A 40 3.91 -2.13 -18.25
CA PHE A 40 2.86 -1.14 -17.97
C PHE A 40 2.00 -0.81 -19.19
N HIS A 41 2.41 -1.29 -20.38
CA HIS A 41 1.63 -1.24 -21.62
C HIS A 41 0.80 -2.52 -21.81
N PRO A 42 -0.25 -2.51 -22.64
CA PRO A 42 -0.96 -3.74 -23.03
C PRO A 42 -0.19 -4.56 -24.07
N ALA A 43 0.78 -3.96 -24.75
CA ALA A 43 1.74 -4.63 -25.63
C ALA A 43 2.98 -3.74 -25.79
N SER A 44 4.16 -4.35 -26.01
CA SER A 44 5.42 -3.62 -26.20
C SER A 44 5.40 -2.70 -27.43
N ARG A 45 4.73 -3.13 -28.51
CA ARG A 45 4.55 -2.34 -29.74
C ARG A 45 3.14 -2.55 -30.31
N ASP A 46 2.73 -1.65 -31.19
CA ASP A 46 1.47 -1.78 -31.94
C ASP A 46 1.52 -3.04 -32.81
N GLY A 47 0.44 -3.81 -32.84
CA GLY A 47 0.38 -5.09 -33.56
C GLY A 47 1.12 -6.26 -32.89
N ALA A 48 2.11 -6.02 -32.03
CA ALA A 48 2.87 -7.09 -31.38
C ALA A 48 2.00 -7.93 -30.41
N PRO A 49 2.26 -9.24 -30.26
CA PRO A 49 1.58 -10.06 -29.27
C PRO A 49 1.85 -9.54 -27.84
N ALA A 50 0.85 -9.61 -26.97
CA ALA A 50 1.02 -9.23 -25.57
C ALA A 50 1.77 -10.34 -24.83
N ARG A 51 2.83 -9.97 -24.10
CA ARG A 51 3.58 -10.87 -23.22
C ARG A 51 2.66 -11.39 -22.11
N LEU A 52 3.03 -12.52 -21.50
CA LEU A 52 2.23 -13.17 -20.45
C LEU A 52 1.77 -12.19 -19.34
N LEU A 53 2.69 -11.38 -18.79
CA LEU A 53 2.40 -10.39 -17.74
C LEU A 53 1.79 -9.07 -18.27
N GLN A 54 1.59 -8.94 -19.58
CA GLN A 54 0.81 -7.85 -20.19
C GLN A 54 -0.66 -8.25 -20.45
N GLN A 55 -0.98 -9.54 -20.39
CA GLN A 55 -2.34 -10.06 -20.57
C GLN A 55 -3.27 -9.60 -19.44
N PRO A 56 -4.59 -9.47 -19.71
CA PRO A 56 -5.57 -9.22 -18.65
C PRO A 56 -5.48 -10.30 -17.57
N PHE A 57 -5.97 -9.99 -16.38
CA PHE A 57 -5.89 -10.80 -15.15
C PHE A 57 -4.46 -10.91 -14.59
N LEU A 58 -3.50 -11.38 -15.40
CA LEU A 58 -2.12 -11.64 -14.97
C LEU A 58 -1.32 -10.35 -14.72
N ARG A 59 -1.59 -9.29 -15.50
CA ARG A 59 -0.89 -8.02 -15.33
C ARG A 59 -1.11 -7.31 -14.00
N VAL A 60 -2.17 -7.68 -13.27
CA VAL A 60 -2.41 -7.18 -11.91
C VAL A 60 -1.20 -7.44 -11.00
N LEU A 61 -0.48 -8.55 -11.24
CA LEU A 61 0.71 -8.94 -10.48
C LEU A 61 1.84 -7.90 -10.54
N VAL A 62 1.97 -7.17 -11.65
CA VAL A 62 3.09 -6.23 -11.89
C VAL A 62 2.69 -4.75 -11.83
N GLN A 63 1.41 -4.42 -11.91
CA GLN A 63 0.96 -3.02 -11.93
C GLN A 63 1.07 -2.29 -10.58
N GLY A 64 0.93 -3.01 -9.47
CA GLY A 64 1.07 -2.49 -8.10
C GLY A 64 0.01 -1.52 -7.59
N ARG A 65 -0.74 -0.85 -8.48
CA ARG A 65 -1.84 0.07 -8.12
C ARG A 65 -2.85 -0.59 -7.18
N LEU A 66 -3.23 -1.83 -7.49
CA LEU A 66 -4.17 -2.60 -6.65
C LEU A 66 -3.63 -2.80 -5.23
N GLY A 67 -2.33 -3.04 -5.06
CA GLY A 67 -1.69 -3.20 -3.75
C GLY A 67 -1.84 -1.96 -2.87
N VAL A 68 -1.62 -0.76 -3.42
CA VAL A 68 -1.81 0.50 -2.69
C VAL A 68 -3.26 0.67 -2.24
N LEU A 69 -4.21 0.40 -3.13
CA LEU A 69 -5.65 0.51 -2.82
C LEU A 69 -6.11 -0.49 -1.75
N ILE A 70 -5.52 -1.70 -1.73
CA ILE A 70 -5.77 -2.69 -0.68
C ILE A 70 -5.40 -2.11 0.69
N PHE A 71 -4.30 -1.37 0.84
CA PHE A 71 -3.93 -0.77 2.12
C PHE A 71 -4.92 0.31 2.60
N PHE A 72 -5.50 1.08 1.68
CA PHE A 72 -6.58 2.03 2.00
C PHE A 72 -7.86 1.31 2.43
N PHE A 73 -8.27 0.30 1.67
CA PHE A 73 -9.41 -0.55 2.02
C PHE A 73 -9.24 -1.20 3.40
N ILE A 74 -8.10 -1.85 3.65
CA ILE A 74 -7.79 -2.48 4.94
C ILE A 74 -7.79 -1.45 6.06
N THR A 75 -7.26 -0.24 5.81
CA THR A 75 -7.29 0.85 6.81
C THR A 75 -8.71 1.19 7.22
N GLY A 76 -9.61 1.40 6.26
CA GLY A 76 -11.02 1.67 6.56
C GLY A 76 -11.72 0.52 7.28
N TYR A 77 -11.46 -0.71 6.81
CA TYR A 77 -12.03 -1.91 7.41
C TYR A 77 -11.57 -2.09 8.87
N VAL A 78 -10.26 -2.12 9.13
CA VAL A 78 -9.71 -2.37 10.47
C VAL A 78 -10.07 -1.26 11.46
N CYS A 79 -10.04 0.01 11.04
CA CYS A 79 -10.46 1.12 11.91
C CYS A 79 -11.92 1.03 12.33
N SER A 80 -12.79 0.47 11.48
CA SER A 80 -14.23 0.35 11.74
C SER A 80 -14.63 -0.94 12.45
N MET A 81 -13.75 -1.95 12.56
CA MET A 81 -14.05 -3.24 13.20
C MET A 81 -14.52 -3.11 14.65
N GLN A 82 -13.69 -2.55 15.53
CA GLN A 82 -14.03 -2.43 16.95
C GLN A 82 -15.27 -1.56 17.18
N PRO A 83 -15.40 -0.36 16.57
CA PRO A 83 -16.55 0.51 16.80
C PRO A 83 -17.85 -0.06 16.23
N THR A 84 -17.77 -0.81 15.14
CA THR A 84 -18.93 -1.50 14.57
C THR A 84 -19.37 -2.66 15.46
N ARG A 85 -18.42 -3.42 16.01
CA ARG A 85 -18.70 -4.55 16.91
C ARG A 85 -19.30 -4.10 18.24
N LEU A 86 -18.83 -2.98 18.78
CA LEU A 86 -19.29 -2.39 20.05
C LEU A 86 -20.42 -1.37 19.87
N HIS A 87 -21.23 -1.49 18.81
CA HIS A 87 -22.31 -0.53 18.55
C HIS A 87 -23.34 -0.41 19.69
N ARG A 88 -23.47 -1.44 20.53
CA ARG A 88 -24.34 -1.42 21.73
C ARG A 88 -23.71 -0.71 22.94
N GLU A 89 -22.41 -0.44 22.89
CA GLU A 89 -21.63 0.18 23.97
C GLU A 89 -20.86 1.40 23.42
N PRO A 90 -21.56 2.50 23.08
CA PRO A 90 -20.98 3.62 22.35
C PRO A 90 -19.83 4.29 23.10
N GLU A 91 -19.91 4.43 24.43
CA GLU A 91 -18.85 5.05 25.23
C GLU A 91 -17.55 4.22 25.24
N LEU A 92 -17.66 2.89 25.35
CA LEU A 92 -16.51 2.00 25.22
C LEU A 92 -15.93 2.05 23.81
N ALA A 93 -16.78 2.06 22.78
CA ALA A 93 -16.34 2.21 21.40
C ALA A 93 -15.56 3.52 21.18
N LEU A 94 -16.07 4.64 21.71
CA LEU A 94 -15.45 5.97 21.60
C LEU A 94 -14.09 6.02 22.31
N SER A 95 -13.98 5.50 23.53
CA SER A 95 -12.72 5.47 24.27
C SER A 95 -11.64 4.62 23.57
N LEU A 96 -12.03 3.48 22.99
CA LEU A 96 -11.12 2.63 22.22
C LEU A 96 -10.70 3.29 20.89
N MET A 97 -11.63 3.98 20.21
CA MET A 97 -11.30 4.77 19.01
C MET A 97 -10.29 5.86 19.32
N ALA A 98 -10.50 6.64 20.39
CA ALA A 98 -9.58 7.70 20.80
C ALA A 98 -8.18 7.13 21.08
N ARG A 99 -8.10 5.99 21.78
CA ARG A 99 -6.83 5.29 22.02
C ARG A 99 -6.18 4.81 20.73
N SER A 100 -6.96 4.26 19.80
CA SER A 100 -6.46 3.78 18.50
C SER A 100 -5.95 4.92 17.62
N ALA A 101 -6.68 6.04 17.56
CA ALA A 101 -6.29 7.24 16.82
C ALA A 101 -4.97 7.81 17.33
N LEU A 102 -4.86 8.01 18.65
CA LEU A 102 -3.66 8.57 19.27
C LEU A 102 -2.42 7.68 19.08
N ARG A 103 -2.59 6.35 19.15
CA ARG A 103 -1.49 5.38 18.94
C ARG A 103 -1.02 5.28 17.50
N ARG A 104 -1.88 5.58 16.53
CA ARG A 104 -1.60 5.33 15.12
C ARG A 104 -0.51 6.25 14.58
N THR A 105 -0.54 7.54 14.93
CA THR A 105 0.44 8.52 14.48
C THR A 105 1.87 8.14 14.87
N PRO A 106 2.24 7.97 16.16
CA PRO A 106 3.61 7.64 16.54
C PRO A 106 4.06 6.27 16.02
N ARG A 107 3.16 5.28 15.92
CA ARG A 107 3.48 3.96 15.36
C ARG A 107 3.85 4.01 13.88
N LEU A 108 3.40 5.01 13.13
CA LEU A 108 3.82 5.23 11.75
C LEU A 108 5.02 6.16 11.67
N VAL A 109 5.03 7.27 12.42
CA VAL A 109 6.08 8.29 12.38
C VAL A 109 7.44 7.73 12.80
N PHE A 110 7.52 7.05 13.96
CA PHE A 110 8.82 6.58 14.50
C PHE A 110 9.59 5.64 13.56
N PRO A 111 9.02 4.53 13.07
CA PRO A 111 9.76 3.63 12.17
C PRO A 111 10.14 4.32 10.85
N VAL A 112 9.30 5.22 10.34
CA VAL A 112 9.55 5.99 9.11
C VAL A 112 10.71 6.98 9.29
N THR A 113 10.78 7.66 10.44
CA THR A 113 11.92 8.51 10.78
C THR A 113 13.20 7.69 10.90
N ILE A 114 13.17 6.53 11.58
CA ILE A 114 14.35 5.66 11.72
C ILE A 114 14.87 5.21 10.35
N ILE A 115 14.00 4.68 9.48
CA ILE A 115 14.46 4.23 8.17
C ILE A 115 14.95 5.40 7.32
N THR A 116 14.33 6.58 7.41
CA THR A 116 14.81 7.78 6.72
C THR A 116 16.22 8.17 7.18
N CYS A 117 16.50 8.10 8.48
CA CYS A 117 17.86 8.29 9.02
C CYS A 117 18.83 7.23 8.49
N VAL A 118 18.43 5.95 8.43
CA VAL A 118 19.27 4.87 7.88
C VAL A 118 19.59 5.15 6.41
N VAL A 119 18.59 5.49 5.60
CA VAL A 119 18.77 5.78 4.16
C VAL A 119 19.59 7.04 3.95
N TRP A 120 19.45 8.05 4.83
CA TRP A 120 20.32 9.22 4.84
C TRP A 120 21.78 8.82 5.06
N ILE A 121 22.08 7.96 6.03
CA ILE A 121 23.45 7.42 6.24
C ILE A 121 23.93 6.70 4.98
N MET A 122 23.12 5.80 4.42
CA MET A 122 23.45 5.08 3.18
C MET A 122 23.77 6.03 2.01
N THR A 123 23.05 7.14 1.93
CA THR A 123 23.26 8.18 0.91
C THR A 123 24.60 8.86 1.09
N GLN A 124 24.95 9.27 2.31
CA GLN A 124 26.24 9.91 2.58
C GLN A 124 27.42 8.97 2.36
N LEU A 125 27.24 7.67 2.62
CA LEU A 125 28.21 6.62 2.32
C LEU A 125 28.31 6.28 0.81
N GLY A 126 27.49 6.90 -0.05
CA GLY A 126 27.54 6.67 -1.49
C GLY A 126 26.94 5.34 -1.95
N MET A 127 26.08 4.70 -1.14
CA MET A 127 25.53 3.39 -1.48
C MET A 127 24.60 3.39 -2.70
N PHE A 128 24.11 4.57 -3.11
CA PHE A 128 23.21 4.74 -4.27
C PHE A 128 23.92 5.22 -5.54
N LEU A 129 25.25 5.37 -5.54
CA LEU A 129 26.00 5.89 -6.70
C LEU A 129 25.82 5.02 -7.95
N VAL A 130 25.79 3.70 -7.80
CA VAL A 130 25.56 2.76 -8.92
C VAL A 130 24.14 2.95 -9.49
N ALA A 131 23.14 3.10 -8.62
CA ALA A 131 21.76 3.34 -9.03
C ALA A 131 21.59 4.66 -9.78
N GLN A 132 22.26 5.74 -9.34
CA GLN A 132 22.26 7.04 -10.01
C GLN A 132 22.88 7.00 -11.42
N LYS A 133 23.76 6.03 -11.68
CA LYS A 133 24.42 5.84 -12.97
C LYS A 133 23.76 4.76 -13.83
N SER A 134 22.69 4.12 -13.38
CA SER A 134 21.98 3.10 -14.16
C SER A 134 21.19 3.69 -15.34
N ASP A 135 20.91 2.87 -16.34
CA ASP A 135 20.06 3.22 -17.49
C ASP A 135 18.56 3.17 -17.18
N SER A 136 18.17 2.91 -15.93
CA SER A 136 16.76 2.87 -15.49
C SER A 136 16.31 4.24 -14.97
N PRO A 137 15.41 4.95 -15.69
CA PRO A 137 14.96 6.28 -15.27
C PRO A 137 14.24 6.26 -13.92
N PHE A 138 13.59 5.13 -13.60
CA PHE A 138 12.90 4.94 -12.33
C PHE A 138 13.87 4.87 -11.15
N ILE A 139 14.94 4.07 -11.27
CA ILE A 139 15.97 3.92 -10.23
C ILE A 139 16.71 5.25 -10.05
N VAL A 140 17.11 5.90 -11.14
CA VAL A 140 17.84 7.18 -11.10
C VAL A 140 17.00 8.24 -10.38
N ARG A 141 15.74 8.45 -10.79
CA ARG A 141 14.86 9.49 -10.20
C ARG A 141 14.55 9.26 -8.72
N THR A 142 14.59 8.01 -8.27
CA THR A 142 14.27 7.65 -6.88
C THR A 142 15.50 7.54 -5.99
N SER A 143 16.71 7.73 -6.52
CA SER A 143 17.96 7.67 -5.75
C SER A 143 18.39 9.06 -5.27
N PRO A 144 18.65 9.26 -3.98
CA PRO A 144 19.07 10.56 -3.44
C PRO A 144 20.53 10.85 -3.78
N ASP A 145 20.88 12.13 -3.89
CA ASP A 145 22.25 12.59 -4.12
C ASP A 145 23.04 12.77 -2.81
N ARG A 146 24.34 12.53 -2.88
CA ARG A 146 25.25 12.81 -1.76
C ARG A 146 25.45 14.31 -1.60
N MET A 147 25.49 14.78 -0.36
CA MET A 147 25.76 16.18 -0.04
C MET A 147 27.18 16.31 0.50
N LEU A 148 27.94 17.30 0.03
CA LEU A 148 29.34 17.50 0.46
C LEU A 148 29.45 18.11 1.86
N SER A 149 28.48 18.93 2.26
CA SER A 149 28.45 19.56 3.58
C SER A 149 27.58 18.75 4.54
N LEU A 150 28.14 18.36 5.69
CA LEU A 150 27.41 17.66 6.74
C LEU A 150 26.25 18.50 7.30
N CYS A 151 26.44 19.82 7.42
CA CYS A 151 25.37 20.73 7.87
C CYS A 151 24.20 20.73 6.88
N ALA A 152 24.50 20.79 5.57
CA ALA A 152 23.47 20.69 4.54
C ALA A 152 22.79 19.32 4.54
N ALA A 153 23.55 18.24 4.76
CA ALA A 153 23.01 16.89 4.87
C ALA A 153 22.07 16.74 6.07
N LEU A 154 22.44 17.26 7.25
CA LEU A 154 21.60 17.22 8.45
C LEU A 154 20.33 18.08 8.29
N ARG A 155 20.45 19.26 7.68
CA ARG A 155 19.27 20.09 7.36
C ARG A 155 18.32 19.34 6.43
N SER A 156 18.87 18.75 5.37
CA SER A 156 18.10 17.94 4.42
C SER A 156 17.40 16.76 5.10
N LEU A 157 18.02 16.09 6.07
CA LEU A 157 17.38 15.04 6.86
C LEU A 157 16.16 15.55 7.64
N VAL A 158 16.30 16.69 8.33
CA VAL A 158 15.20 17.30 9.09
C VAL A 158 14.08 17.73 8.13
N ASP A 159 14.42 18.43 7.05
CA ASP A 159 13.47 18.91 6.05
C ASP A 159 12.68 17.75 5.42
N ASN A 160 13.35 16.66 5.04
CA ASN A 160 12.68 15.49 4.44
C ASN A 160 11.86 14.69 5.45
N THR A 161 12.28 14.64 6.72
CA THR A 161 11.48 14.02 7.79
C THR A 161 10.19 14.79 8.03
N VAL A 162 10.23 16.12 7.99
CA VAL A 162 9.04 16.97 8.07
C VAL A 162 8.20 16.87 6.80
N ALA A 163 8.82 16.98 5.62
CA ALA A 163 8.17 16.91 4.31
C ALA A 163 7.37 15.61 4.13
N SER A 164 7.89 14.48 4.65
CA SER A 164 7.20 13.19 4.63
C SER A 164 5.76 13.25 5.20
N TRP A 165 5.52 14.14 6.17
CA TRP A 165 4.24 14.28 6.86
C TRP A 165 3.47 15.57 6.52
N THR A 166 4.06 16.49 5.75
CA THR A 166 3.40 17.73 5.32
C THR A 166 3.04 17.71 3.84
N THR A 167 3.99 17.38 2.96
CA THR A 167 3.81 17.32 1.51
C THR A 167 3.69 15.89 0.99
N GLY A 168 4.16 14.91 1.78
CA GLY A 168 4.26 13.51 1.37
C GLY A 168 5.48 13.23 0.49
N ASP A 169 6.41 14.17 0.38
CA ASP A 169 7.66 13.98 -0.36
C ASP A 169 8.82 13.62 0.59
N ASN A 170 9.69 12.74 0.12
CA ASN A 170 10.90 12.34 0.81
C ASN A 170 11.94 11.91 -0.23
N VAL A 171 12.99 12.71 -0.41
CA VAL A 171 14.05 12.45 -1.38
C VAL A 171 14.82 11.17 -1.05
N TYR A 172 14.97 10.84 0.24
CA TYR A 172 15.66 9.62 0.67
C TYR A 172 14.86 8.38 0.30
N ASP A 173 13.54 8.43 0.40
CA ASP A 173 12.67 7.34 -0.04
C ASP A 173 11.30 7.83 -0.55
N ARG A 174 11.23 8.06 -1.85
CA ARG A 174 10.01 8.53 -2.52
C ARG A 174 8.87 7.53 -2.46
N HIS A 175 9.13 6.25 -2.12
CA HIS A 175 8.05 5.25 -2.01
C HIS A 175 7.16 5.50 -0.79
N GLN A 176 7.65 6.27 0.19
CA GLN A 176 6.96 6.63 1.44
C GLN A 176 5.73 7.53 1.25
N TRP A 177 5.51 8.08 0.05
CA TRP A 177 4.44 9.04 -0.24
C TRP A 177 3.03 8.56 0.16
N THR A 178 2.77 7.25 0.19
CA THR A 178 1.45 6.70 0.55
C THR A 178 1.16 6.78 2.05
N LEU A 179 2.17 6.95 2.91
CA LEU A 179 1.99 6.95 4.37
C LEU A 179 1.20 8.15 4.87
N LEU A 180 1.45 9.35 4.34
CA LEU A 180 0.72 10.55 4.71
C LEU A 180 -0.78 10.44 4.36
N PRO A 181 -1.16 10.10 3.10
CA PRO A 181 -2.55 9.80 2.76
C PRO A 181 -3.19 8.70 3.61
N LEU A 182 -2.45 7.64 3.96
CA LEU A 182 -2.97 6.56 4.83
C LEU A 182 -3.23 7.04 6.26
N LEU A 183 -2.34 7.87 6.82
CA LEU A 183 -2.52 8.47 8.14
C LEU A 183 -3.72 9.42 8.12
N ALA A 184 -3.74 10.38 7.19
CA ALA A 184 -4.83 11.34 7.04
C ALA A 184 -6.17 10.64 6.79
N GLY A 185 -6.17 9.62 5.93
CA GLY A 185 -7.32 8.78 5.63
C GLY A 185 -7.86 8.04 6.86
N SER A 186 -6.99 7.51 7.71
CA SER A 186 -7.41 6.88 8.96
C SER A 186 -8.08 7.84 9.93
N MET A 187 -7.61 9.10 10.00
CA MET A 187 -8.25 10.14 10.81
C MET A 187 -9.63 10.53 10.27
N ARG A 188 -9.78 10.61 8.94
CA ARG A 188 -11.10 10.81 8.30
C ARG A 188 -12.08 9.68 8.66
N VAL A 189 -11.62 8.43 8.67
CA VAL A 189 -12.43 7.29 9.10
C VAL A 189 -12.82 7.41 10.57
N TYR A 190 -11.91 7.79 11.47
CA TYR A 190 -12.26 8.01 12.88
C TYR A 190 -13.26 9.14 13.07
N MET A 191 -13.12 10.25 12.34
CA MET A 191 -14.10 11.35 12.36
C MET A 191 -15.48 10.87 11.88
N PHE A 192 -15.53 10.10 10.79
CA PHE A 192 -16.79 9.51 10.31
C PHE A 192 -17.43 8.58 11.36
N LEU A 193 -16.65 7.70 11.99
CA LEU A 193 -17.15 6.76 13.00
C LEU A 193 -17.59 7.49 14.28
N LEU A 194 -16.92 8.57 14.66
CA LEU A 194 -17.31 9.44 15.76
C LEU A 194 -18.65 10.12 15.47
N ALA A 195 -18.77 10.78 14.31
CA ALA A 195 -19.99 11.46 13.88
C ALA A 195 -21.19 10.50 13.77
N THR A 196 -20.93 9.23 13.43
CA THR A 196 -21.95 8.19 13.27
C THR A 196 -22.04 7.22 14.46
N SER A 197 -21.47 7.57 15.61
CA SER A 197 -21.41 6.68 16.78
C SER A 197 -22.78 6.42 17.40
N LYS A 198 -23.68 7.43 17.36
CA LYS A 198 -25.01 7.40 18.00
C LYS A 198 -26.16 7.09 17.04
N ILE A 199 -25.91 6.87 15.75
CA ILE A 199 -26.96 6.56 14.77
C ILE A 199 -27.13 5.04 14.60
N HIS A 200 -28.33 4.61 14.22
CA HIS A 200 -28.58 3.18 13.97
C HIS A 200 -27.70 2.62 12.83
N PRO A 201 -27.37 1.31 12.85
CA PRO A 201 -26.40 0.73 11.92
C PRO A 201 -26.78 0.89 10.45
N HIS A 202 -28.05 0.80 10.11
CA HIS A 202 -28.52 0.94 8.72
C HIS A 202 -28.37 2.37 8.20
N TYR A 203 -28.63 3.39 9.03
CA TYR A 203 -28.36 4.79 8.68
C TYR A 203 -26.87 5.07 8.58
N ARG A 204 -26.04 4.42 9.41
CA ARG A 204 -24.58 4.51 9.29
C ARG A 204 -24.07 3.90 7.99
N MET A 205 -24.65 2.77 7.57
CA MET A 205 -24.35 2.17 6.27
C MET A 205 -24.77 3.09 5.12
N LEU A 206 -25.96 3.68 5.18
CA LEU A 206 -26.41 4.67 4.21
C LEU A 206 -25.46 5.88 4.15
N ALA A 207 -25.04 6.41 5.30
CA ALA A 207 -24.06 7.50 5.37
C ALA A 207 -22.72 7.12 4.72
N SER A 208 -22.25 5.88 4.91
CA SER A 208 -21.03 5.41 4.23
C SER A 208 -21.20 5.33 2.71
N VAL A 209 -22.38 4.93 2.20
CA VAL A 209 -22.67 4.96 0.76
C VAL A 209 -22.69 6.39 0.23
N LEU A 210 -23.30 7.33 0.96
CA LEU A 210 -23.34 8.75 0.55
C LEU A 210 -21.93 9.36 0.48
N ILE A 211 -21.07 9.09 1.47
CA ILE A 211 -19.68 9.57 1.46
C ILE A 211 -18.85 8.87 0.39
N PHE A 212 -19.09 7.57 0.15
CA PHE A 212 -18.47 6.86 -0.98
C PHE A 212 -18.82 7.54 -2.30
N SER A 213 -20.09 7.83 -2.55
CA SER A 213 -20.55 8.54 -3.75
C SER A 213 -19.95 9.94 -3.87
N TYR A 214 -19.81 10.66 -2.75
CA TYR A 214 -19.12 11.95 -2.71
C TYR A 214 -17.66 11.82 -3.17
N TYR A 215 -16.88 10.90 -2.58
CA TYR A 215 -15.50 10.68 -2.98
C TYR A 215 -15.37 10.22 -4.44
N TYR A 216 -16.31 9.40 -4.89
CA TYR A 216 -16.39 8.96 -6.28
C TYR A 216 -16.56 10.16 -7.22
N ILE A 217 -17.55 11.02 -6.97
CA ILE A 217 -17.82 12.24 -7.77
C ILE A 217 -16.63 13.21 -7.75
N CYS A 218 -15.98 13.38 -6.58
CA CYS A 218 -14.79 14.21 -6.41
C CYS A 218 -13.52 13.62 -7.05
N ALA A 219 -13.61 12.44 -7.67
CA ALA A 219 -12.49 11.71 -8.22
C ALA A 219 -11.40 11.31 -7.19
N ASP A 220 -11.74 11.20 -5.89
CA ASP A 220 -10.83 10.77 -4.83
C ASP A 220 -10.85 9.24 -4.64
N VAL A 221 -9.97 8.56 -5.39
CA VAL A 221 -9.83 7.10 -5.34
C VAL A 221 -9.46 6.61 -3.94
N ASN A 222 -8.57 7.29 -3.23
CA ASN A 222 -8.12 6.84 -1.91
C ASN A 222 -9.27 6.93 -0.89
N GLY A 223 -10.05 8.02 -0.95
CA GLY A 223 -11.27 8.22 -0.16
C GLY A 223 -12.32 7.13 -0.40
N THR A 224 -12.57 6.77 -1.67
CA THR A 224 -13.53 5.70 -2.00
C THR A 224 -13.15 4.38 -1.34
N GLN A 225 -11.87 3.97 -1.39
CA GLN A 225 -11.44 2.68 -0.86
C GLN A 225 -11.47 2.65 0.68
N LEU A 226 -11.14 3.75 1.35
CA LEU A 226 -11.28 3.87 2.80
C LEU A 226 -12.72 3.64 3.24
N ILE A 227 -13.67 4.36 2.64
CA ILE A 227 -15.08 4.25 3.02
C ILE A 227 -15.67 2.93 2.56
N TRP A 228 -15.21 2.36 1.44
CA TRP A 228 -15.57 1.01 1.03
C TRP A 228 -15.21 -0.04 2.09
N GLY A 229 -14.01 0.07 2.67
CA GLY A 229 -13.60 -0.77 3.81
C GLY A 229 -14.51 -0.61 5.03
N VAL A 230 -14.90 0.62 5.35
CA VAL A 230 -15.85 0.91 6.44
C VAL A 230 -17.22 0.29 6.16
N PHE A 231 -17.75 0.47 4.94
CA PHE A 231 -19.03 -0.08 4.53
C PHE A 231 -19.04 -1.61 4.61
N LEU A 232 -18.04 -2.29 4.04
CA LEU A 232 -17.98 -3.75 4.04
C LEU A 232 -17.85 -4.32 5.46
N CYS A 233 -17.12 -3.64 6.34
CA CYS A 233 -17.06 -4.00 7.76
C CYS A 233 -18.45 -3.89 8.41
N GLN A 234 -19.22 -2.83 8.14
CA GLN A 234 -20.57 -2.67 8.67
C GLN A 234 -21.55 -3.72 8.15
N VAL A 235 -21.51 -4.03 6.84
CA VAL A 235 -22.31 -5.10 6.23
C VAL A 235 -22.04 -6.43 6.94
N ARG A 236 -20.78 -6.73 7.29
CA ARG A 236 -20.42 -7.98 7.97
C ARG A 236 -21.12 -8.16 9.31
N TYR A 237 -21.23 -7.10 10.10
CA TYR A 237 -21.86 -7.13 11.42
C TYR A 237 -23.37 -6.83 11.37
N HIS A 238 -23.96 -6.67 10.18
CA HIS A 238 -25.38 -6.38 10.01
C HIS A 238 -26.21 -7.69 9.92
N PRO A 239 -27.10 -7.99 10.89
CA PRO A 239 -27.80 -9.28 10.93
C PRO A 239 -28.65 -9.59 9.68
N PRO A 240 -29.36 -8.62 9.05
CA PRO A 240 -30.04 -8.87 7.78
C PRO A 240 -29.11 -9.35 6.66
N ALA A 241 -27.89 -8.84 6.56
CA ALA A 241 -26.93 -9.26 5.54
C ALA A 241 -26.48 -10.71 5.78
N ALA A 242 -26.16 -11.06 7.03
CA ALA A 242 -25.79 -12.42 7.40
C ALA A 242 -26.90 -13.44 7.09
N ARG A 243 -28.17 -13.09 7.36
CA ARG A 243 -29.33 -13.94 7.03
C ARG A 243 -29.49 -14.14 5.52
N LEU A 244 -29.28 -13.08 4.73
CA LEU A 244 -29.38 -13.16 3.27
C LEU A 244 -28.34 -14.12 2.67
N LEU A 245 -27.08 -14.02 3.11
CA LEU A 245 -26.00 -14.91 2.67
C LEU A 245 -26.30 -16.38 3.05
N ALA A 246 -26.79 -16.62 4.26
CA ALA A 246 -27.14 -17.95 4.74
C ALA A 246 -28.33 -18.57 4.00
N HIS A 247 -29.29 -17.75 3.54
CA HIS A 247 -30.49 -18.24 2.86
C HIS A 247 -30.25 -18.64 1.40
N ARG A 248 -29.26 -18.04 0.72
CA ARG A 248 -28.96 -18.29 -0.71
C ARG A 248 -27.47 -18.56 -0.98
N PRO A 249 -26.85 -19.56 -0.33
CA PRO A 249 -25.40 -19.75 -0.37
C PRO A 249 -24.86 -20.03 -1.78
N SER A 250 -25.56 -20.83 -2.60
CA SER A 250 -25.13 -21.17 -3.96
C SER A 250 -25.13 -19.95 -4.90
N LEU A 251 -26.11 -19.07 -4.76
CA LEU A 251 -26.20 -17.84 -5.54
C LEU A 251 -25.01 -16.92 -5.23
N PHE A 252 -24.74 -16.66 -3.96
CA PHE A 252 -23.63 -15.80 -3.55
C PHE A 252 -22.26 -16.41 -3.87
N LYS A 253 -22.12 -17.73 -3.83
CA LYS A 253 -20.90 -18.42 -4.31
C LYS A 253 -20.71 -18.26 -5.82
N CYS A 254 -21.75 -18.46 -6.63
CA CYS A 254 -21.67 -18.23 -8.08
C CYS A 254 -21.35 -16.75 -8.39
N LEU A 255 -22.07 -15.83 -7.74
CA LEU A 255 -21.85 -14.40 -7.86
C LEU A 255 -20.41 -14.02 -7.46
N SER A 256 -19.84 -14.63 -6.41
CA SER A 256 -18.46 -14.37 -6.01
C SER A 256 -17.47 -14.67 -7.13
N VAL A 257 -17.62 -15.78 -7.85
CA VAL A 257 -16.72 -16.14 -8.96
C VAL A 257 -16.83 -15.12 -10.10
N VAL A 258 -18.06 -14.71 -10.44
CA VAL A 258 -18.29 -13.68 -11.47
C VAL A 258 -17.67 -12.34 -11.07
N LEU A 259 -17.88 -11.90 -9.81
CA LEU A 259 -17.31 -10.67 -9.28
C LEU A 259 -15.78 -10.73 -9.20
N MET A 260 -15.21 -11.90 -8.87
CA MET A 260 -13.76 -12.09 -8.85
C MET A 260 -13.16 -11.90 -10.24
N LEU A 261 -13.73 -12.57 -11.25
CA LEU A 261 -13.27 -12.46 -12.64
C LEU A 261 -13.45 -11.04 -13.17
N ALA A 262 -14.63 -10.44 -12.97
CA ALA A 262 -14.90 -9.06 -13.36
C ALA A 262 -13.95 -8.08 -12.67
N GLY A 263 -13.67 -8.29 -11.38
CA GLY A 263 -12.78 -7.47 -10.58
C GLY A 263 -11.32 -7.54 -11.03
N PHE A 264 -10.78 -8.75 -11.28
CA PHE A 264 -9.43 -8.89 -11.85
C PHE A 264 -9.33 -8.32 -13.26
N PHE A 265 -10.36 -8.49 -14.09
CA PHE A 265 -10.40 -7.88 -15.41
C PHE A 265 -10.37 -6.35 -15.29
N ALA A 266 -11.27 -5.74 -14.51
CA ALA A 266 -11.31 -4.30 -14.27
C ALA A 266 -9.99 -3.78 -13.69
N ALA A 267 -9.38 -4.49 -12.74
CA ALA A 267 -8.09 -4.12 -12.17
C ALA A 267 -6.93 -4.13 -13.20
N SER A 268 -7.10 -4.79 -14.35
CA SER A 268 -6.06 -4.98 -15.36
C SER A 268 -5.87 -3.80 -16.33
N PHE A 269 -6.61 -2.70 -16.22
CA PHE A 269 -6.46 -1.59 -17.18
C PHE A 269 -5.01 -1.05 -17.25
N PRO A 270 -4.39 -0.93 -18.44
CA PRO A 270 -2.99 -0.53 -18.59
C PRO A 270 -2.77 0.94 -18.21
N GLU A 271 -1.53 1.29 -17.85
CA GLU A 271 -1.22 2.67 -17.43
C GLU A 271 -1.05 3.61 -18.64
N LYS A 272 -0.46 3.08 -19.70
CA LYS A 272 -0.11 3.83 -20.92
C LYS A 272 -0.42 2.98 -22.14
N GLN A 273 -0.58 3.61 -23.29
CA GLN A 273 -0.76 2.93 -24.58
C GLN A 273 -1.96 1.96 -24.59
N TRP A 274 -3.05 2.34 -23.90
CA TRP A 274 -4.27 1.52 -23.77
C TRP A 274 -4.93 1.18 -25.12
N HIS A 275 -4.60 1.89 -26.19
CA HIS A 275 -5.15 1.65 -27.52
C HIS A 275 -4.49 0.47 -28.27
N ARG A 276 -3.39 -0.11 -27.78
CA ARG A 276 -2.67 -1.15 -28.56
C ARG A 276 -3.36 -2.51 -28.59
N LYS A 277 -4.34 -2.76 -27.71
CA LYS A 277 -5.10 -4.02 -27.67
C LYS A 277 -6.62 -3.80 -27.60
N PRO A 278 -7.43 -4.67 -28.23
CA PRO A 278 -8.89 -4.53 -28.22
C PRO A 278 -9.50 -4.57 -26.82
N TRP A 279 -9.04 -5.47 -25.94
CA TRP A 279 -9.56 -5.59 -24.58
C TRP A 279 -9.37 -4.32 -23.75
N SER A 280 -8.24 -3.62 -23.92
CA SER A 280 -7.96 -2.38 -23.20
C SER A 280 -8.72 -1.19 -23.80
N LYS A 281 -9.00 -1.19 -25.11
CA LYS A 281 -9.95 -0.23 -25.73
C LYS A 281 -11.36 -0.40 -25.19
N TYR A 282 -11.84 -1.64 -25.03
CA TYR A 282 -13.15 -1.93 -24.47
C TYR A 282 -13.27 -1.42 -23.02
N GLN A 283 -12.26 -1.69 -22.20
CA GLN A 283 -12.21 -1.14 -20.83
C GLN A 283 -12.18 0.40 -20.84
N HIS A 284 -11.37 1.01 -21.71
CA HIS A 284 -11.34 2.47 -21.83
C HIS A 284 -12.72 3.04 -22.14
N ALA A 285 -13.44 2.45 -23.11
CA ALA A 285 -14.79 2.88 -23.49
C ALA A 285 -15.78 2.83 -22.32
N ILE A 286 -15.74 1.77 -21.50
CA ILE A 286 -16.58 1.68 -20.29
C ILE A 286 -16.17 2.76 -19.27
N LEU A 287 -14.87 2.88 -19.00
CA LEU A 287 -14.37 3.76 -17.96
C LEU A 287 -14.67 5.23 -18.26
N VAL A 288 -14.55 5.69 -19.52
CA VAL A 288 -14.89 7.09 -19.86
C VAL A 288 -16.39 7.40 -19.74
N THR A 289 -17.26 6.40 -19.85
CA THR A 289 -18.71 6.58 -19.70
C THR A 289 -19.14 6.60 -18.23
N VAL A 290 -18.50 5.79 -17.40
CA VAL A 290 -18.92 5.60 -16.01
C VAL A 290 -18.21 6.56 -15.05
N LEU A 291 -16.96 6.94 -15.35
CA LEU A 291 -16.15 7.75 -14.43
C LEU A 291 -16.39 9.26 -14.58
N PRO A 292 -16.17 10.04 -13.50
CA PRO A 292 -16.14 11.50 -13.58
C PRO A 292 -15.08 12.01 -14.56
N LYS A 293 -15.32 13.16 -15.20
CA LYS A 293 -14.42 13.74 -16.22
C LYS A 293 -12.96 13.97 -15.76
N LYS A 294 -12.73 14.19 -14.45
CA LYS A 294 -11.40 14.41 -13.86
C LYS A 294 -10.72 13.13 -13.35
N ALA A 295 -11.33 11.96 -13.56
CA ALA A 295 -10.86 10.71 -13.00
C ALA A 295 -9.56 10.21 -13.66
N HIS A 296 -8.59 9.84 -12.83
CA HIS A 296 -7.40 9.14 -13.31
C HIS A 296 -7.74 7.67 -13.64
N LEU A 297 -8.09 7.38 -14.89
CA LEU A 297 -8.69 6.10 -15.31
C LEU A 297 -7.95 4.85 -14.79
N PRO A 298 -6.61 4.72 -14.90
CA PRO A 298 -5.91 3.57 -14.33
C PRO A 298 -6.15 3.33 -12.84
N TYR A 299 -6.12 4.37 -12.00
CA TYR A 299 -6.34 4.21 -10.57
C TYR A 299 -7.80 3.85 -10.26
N PHE A 300 -8.75 4.51 -10.94
CA PHE A 300 -10.18 4.20 -10.80
C PHE A 300 -10.52 2.78 -11.24
N SER A 301 -9.92 2.29 -12.33
CA SER A 301 -10.12 0.92 -12.80
C SER A 301 -9.65 -0.11 -11.77
N SER A 302 -8.51 0.15 -11.12
CA SER A 302 -8.02 -0.69 -10.02
C SER A 302 -8.91 -0.59 -8.77
N ALA A 303 -9.53 0.56 -8.50
CA ALA A 303 -10.47 0.74 -7.39
C ALA A 303 -11.77 -0.04 -7.60
N ILE A 304 -12.42 0.10 -8.76
CA ILE A 304 -13.59 -0.71 -9.12
C ILE A 304 -13.23 -2.20 -9.07
N GLY A 305 -12.05 -2.56 -9.59
CA GLY A 305 -11.55 -3.92 -9.50
C GLY A 305 -11.44 -4.42 -8.05
N LEU A 306 -10.89 -3.60 -7.14
CA LEU A 306 -10.77 -3.94 -5.72
C LEU A 306 -12.14 -4.07 -5.03
N GLU A 307 -13.09 -3.19 -5.34
CA GLU A 307 -14.45 -3.24 -4.80
C GLU A 307 -15.12 -4.57 -5.16
N LEU A 308 -15.03 -5.00 -6.42
CA LEU A 308 -15.57 -6.29 -6.88
C LEU A 308 -14.83 -7.49 -6.26
N ILE A 309 -13.49 -7.44 -6.17
CA ILE A 309 -12.69 -8.50 -5.56
C ILE A 309 -13.02 -8.66 -4.06
N THR A 310 -13.15 -7.54 -3.34
CA THR A 310 -13.46 -7.57 -1.90
C THR A 310 -14.90 -8.03 -1.63
N LEU A 311 -15.87 -7.68 -2.48
CA LEU A 311 -17.22 -8.28 -2.43
C LEU A 311 -17.19 -9.78 -2.67
N SER A 312 -16.42 -10.23 -3.66
CA SER A 312 -16.25 -11.65 -3.92
C SER A 312 -15.68 -12.40 -2.69
N ILE A 313 -14.62 -11.85 -2.08
CA ILE A 313 -14.02 -12.42 -0.86
C ILE A 313 -15.06 -12.46 0.28
N PHE A 314 -15.88 -11.42 0.40
CA PHE A 314 -16.92 -11.34 1.42
C PHE A 314 -18.02 -12.39 1.23
N PHE A 315 -18.43 -12.67 0.00
CA PHE A 315 -19.49 -13.64 -0.30
C PHE A 315 -19.05 -15.11 -0.23
N ASN A 316 -17.74 -15.38 -0.24
CA ASN A 316 -17.22 -16.75 -0.32
C ASN A 316 -16.09 -17.02 0.66
N ASP A 317 -16.41 -17.84 1.67
CA ASP A 317 -15.47 -18.22 2.74
C ASP A 317 -14.27 -19.02 2.24
N VAL A 318 -14.34 -19.66 1.06
CA VAL A 318 -13.18 -20.34 0.46
C VAL A 318 -12.08 -19.31 0.16
N PHE A 319 -12.43 -18.15 -0.41
CA PHE A 319 -11.46 -17.10 -0.70
C PHE A 319 -10.86 -16.50 0.59
N GLN A 320 -11.67 -16.33 1.64
CA GLN A 320 -11.16 -15.93 2.96
C GLN A 320 -10.18 -16.98 3.52
N THR A 321 -10.51 -18.26 3.41
CA THR A 321 -9.67 -19.37 3.88
C THR A 321 -8.34 -19.44 3.13
N LEU A 322 -8.34 -19.22 1.82
CA LEU A 322 -7.11 -19.12 1.03
C LEU A 322 -6.21 -17.98 1.52
N LEU A 323 -6.79 -16.82 1.83
CA LEU A 323 -6.04 -15.68 2.38
C LEU A 323 -5.55 -15.93 3.81
N CYS A 324 -6.20 -16.79 4.59
CA CYS A 324 -5.74 -17.22 5.91
C CYS A 324 -4.53 -18.17 5.85
N ASN A 325 -4.00 -18.51 4.68
CA ASN A 325 -2.79 -19.32 4.54
C ASN A 325 -1.63 -18.73 5.36
N GLN A 326 -0.94 -19.58 6.13
CA GLN A 326 0.17 -19.18 7.01
C GLN A 326 1.25 -18.34 6.33
N TYR A 327 1.57 -18.62 5.06
CA TYR A 327 2.59 -17.88 4.31
C TYR A 327 2.09 -16.47 3.97
N LEU A 328 0.84 -16.33 3.54
CA LEU A 328 0.25 -15.01 3.25
C LEU A 328 0.09 -14.18 4.51
N VAL A 329 -0.33 -14.80 5.62
CA VAL A 329 -0.41 -14.14 6.93
C VAL A 329 0.98 -13.71 7.40
N TRP A 330 2.00 -14.54 7.23
CA TRP A 330 3.38 -14.19 7.56
C TRP A 330 3.88 -12.99 6.74
N LEU A 331 3.70 -13.02 5.41
CA LEU A 331 4.01 -11.89 4.53
C LEU A 331 3.25 -10.63 4.94
N GLY A 332 1.99 -10.81 5.34
CA GLY A 332 1.14 -9.77 5.91
C GLY A 332 1.73 -9.17 7.17
N ASN A 333 2.23 -9.97 8.10
CA ASN A 333 2.84 -9.48 9.34
C ASN A 333 4.10 -8.64 9.08
N GLN A 334 4.88 -8.98 8.04
CA GLN A 334 6.08 -8.22 7.67
C GLN A 334 5.81 -7.05 6.73
N SER A 335 4.58 -6.90 6.21
CA SER A 335 4.25 -5.98 5.12
C SER A 335 4.69 -4.53 5.32
N PHE A 336 4.59 -4.01 6.55
CA PHE A 336 4.99 -2.63 6.86
C PHE A 336 6.51 -2.47 6.81
N ALA A 337 7.27 -3.38 7.42
CA ALA A 337 8.72 -3.38 7.36
C ALA A 337 9.24 -3.57 5.92
N VAL A 338 8.64 -4.50 5.18
CA VAL A 338 8.93 -4.71 3.75
C VAL A 338 8.71 -3.43 2.97
N TYR A 339 7.60 -2.73 3.21
CA TYR A 339 7.29 -1.46 2.56
C TYR A 339 8.38 -0.40 2.83
N LEU A 340 8.96 -0.33 4.02
CA LEU A 340 10.03 0.62 4.34
C LEU A 340 11.39 0.22 3.76
N ILE A 341 11.68 -1.08 3.65
CA ILE A 341 13.03 -1.58 3.38
C ILE A 341 13.27 -1.89 1.90
N HIS A 342 12.24 -2.31 1.15
CA HIS A 342 12.40 -2.78 -0.22
C HIS A 342 12.96 -1.72 -1.17
N GLY A 343 12.52 -0.46 -1.04
CA GLY A 343 12.98 0.65 -1.87
C GLY A 343 14.48 0.94 -1.73
N PRO A 344 14.97 1.18 -0.50
CA PRO A 344 16.40 1.34 -0.23
C PRO A 344 17.25 0.14 -0.65
N LEU A 345 16.83 -1.10 -0.36
CA LEU A 345 17.59 -2.29 -0.76
C LEU A 345 17.58 -2.52 -2.27
N MET A 346 16.51 -2.15 -2.97
CA MET A 346 16.45 -2.21 -4.42
C MET A 346 17.46 -1.23 -5.06
N ARG A 347 17.53 0.00 -4.56
CA ARG A 347 18.45 1.04 -5.07
C ARG A 347 19.92 0.84 -4.65
N SER A 348 20.18 0.02 -3.64
CA SER A 348 21.54 -0.32 -3.20
C SER A 348 21.91 -1.74 -3.60
N LEU A 349 21.63 -2.71 -2.72
CA LEU A 349 22.02 -4.12 -2.85
C LEU A 349 21.62 -4.71 -4.21
N LEU A 350 20.37 -4.56 -4.65
CA LEU A 350 19.95 -5.14 -5.94
C LEU A 350 20.66 -4.48 -7.13
N CYS A 351 20.82 -3.15 -7.11
CA CYS A 351 21.56 -2.43 -8.15
C CYS A 351 23.03 -2.87 -8.20
N TRP A 352 23.68 -3.11 -7.06
CA TRP A 352 25.04 -3.66 -7.03
C TRP A 352 25.13 -5.07 -7.61
N MET A 353 24.15 -5.92 -7.33
CA MET A 353 24.11 -7.27 -7.88
C MET A 353 23.86 -7.26 -9.40
N VAL A 354 22.96 -6.39 -9.86
CA VAL A 354 22.59 -6.27 -11.28
C VAL A 354 23.65 -5.52 -12.08
N TYR A 355 24.00 -4.29 -11.74
CA TYR A 355 24.93 -3.48 -12.54
C TYR A 355 26.41 -3.67 -12.15
N GLY A 356 26.68 -4.26 -10.99
CA GLY A 356 28.03 -4.36 -10.41
C GLY A 356 28.32 -3.22 -9.44
N VAL A 357 29.51 -3.28 -8.81
CA VAL A 357 29.96 -2.27 -7.83
C VAL A 357 30.92 -1.24 -8.42
N ARG A 358 31.43 -1.48 -9.64
CA ARG A 358 32.37 -0.58 -10.30
C ARG A 358 31.60 0.53 -11.01
N LEU A 359 31.88 1.76 -10.64
CA LEU A 359 31.37 2.93 -11.35
C LEU A 359 32.17 3.10 -12.65
N PRO A 360 31.51 3.47 -13.76
CA PRO A 360 32.24 3.84 -14.96
C PRO A 360 33.14 5.03 -14.65
N GLY A 361 34.36 5.05 -15.20
CA GLY A 361 35.25 6.20 -15.09
C GLY A 361 34.53 7.47 -15.59
N GLN A 362 34.87 8.63 -15.02
CA GLN A 362 34.40 9.90 -15.59
C GLN A 362 34.96 9.97 -17.01
N VAL A 363 34.11 9.79 -18.01
CA VAL A 363 34.44 10.19 -19.37
C VAL A 363 34.46 11.71 -19.33
N ASP A 364 35.64 12.31 -19.50
CA ASP A 364 35.77 13.73 -19.77
C ASP A 364 34.87 14.04 -20.96
N SER A 365 33.70 14.61 -20.68
CA SER A 365 32.72 14.92 -21.70
C SER A 365 33.30 16.09 -22.49
N GLN A 366 33.89 15.83 -23.66
CA GLN A 366 33.78 16.82 -24.73
C GLN A 366 32.28 17.06 -24.89
N ALA A 367 31.87 18.28 -24.57
CA ALA A 367 30.48 18.70 -24.67
C ALA A 367 30.06 18.52 -26.13
N ASP A 368 29.15 17.58 -26.39
CA ASP A 368 28.34 17.66 -27.60
C ASP A 368 27.64 19.03 -27.60
N GLU A 369 27.52 19.64 -28.78
CA GLU A 369 27.03 21.01 -29.01
C GLU A 369 25.61 21.30 -28.46
N THR A 370 24.95 20.30 -27.86
CA THR A 370 23.65 20.38 -27.21
C THR A 370 23.69 20.63 -25.69
N GLY A 371 24.86 20.74 -25.07
CA GLY A 371 24.99 21.19 -23.67
C GLY A 371 24.57 20.18 -22.59
N GLU A 372 24.34 18.91 -22.94
CA GLU A 372 24.17 17.83 -21.97
C GLU A 372 25.46 17.00 -21.88
N SER A 373 26.14 17.05 -20.73
CA SER A 373 27.26 16.15 -20.46
C SER A 373 26.78 14.70 -20.55
N ALA A 374 27.34 13.90 -21.46
CA ALA A 374 27.08 12.47 -21.55
C ALA A 374 27.56 11.77 -20.26
N LYS A 375 26.68 11.71 -19.25
CA LYS A 375 26.95 10.98 -18.01
C LYS A 375 27.19 9.52 -18.39
N ALA A 376 28.37 8.96 -18.11
CA ALA A 376 28.62 7.55 -18.34
C ALA A 376 27.55 6.68 -17.63
N VAL A 377 26.76 5.94 -18.43
CA VAL A 377 25.61 5.15 -17.97
C VAL A 377 25.98 3.67 -17.91
N LEU A 378 25.61 3.01 -16.81
CA LEU A 378 25.66 1.56 -16.66
C LEU A 378 24.45 0.95 -17.38
N HIS A 379 24.73 0.20 -18.44
CA HIS A 379 23.70 -0.49 -19.22
C HIS A 379 23.18 -1.76 -18.53
N TYR A 380 21.89 -2.00 -18.69
CA TYR A 380 21.20 -3.17 -18.16
C TYR A 380 21.79 -4.47 -18.75
N PRO A 381 22.34 -5.37 -17.92
CA PRO A 381 23.07 -6.55 -18.40
C PRO A 381 22.18 -7.73 -18.81
N GLY A 382 20.85 -7.56 -18.75
CA GLY A 382 19.88 -8.57 -19.20
C GLY A 382 19.17 -9.32 -18.08
N HIS A 383 18.08 -10.01 -18.46
CA HIS A 383 17.11 -10.59 -17.53
C HIS A 383 17.65 -11.77 -16.71
N LEU A 384 18.59 -12.56 -17.25
CA LEU A 384 19.15 -13.70 -16.53
C LEU A 384 19.90 -13.26 -15.26
N ARG A 385 20.74 -12.24 -15.38
CA ARG A 385 21.48 -11.69 -14.23
C ARG A 385 20.53 -11.09 -13.20
N THR A 386 19.49 -10.39 -13.63
CA THR A 386 18.45 -9.87 -12.72
C THR A 386 17.70 -11.00 -12.02
N ALA A 387 17.32 -12.06 -12.73
CA ALA A 387 16.63 -13.20 -12.14
C ALA A 387 17.49 -13.86 -11.06
N LEU A 388 18.77 -14.12 -11.34
CA LEU A 388 19.72 -14.65 -10.36
C LEU A 388 19.90 -13.71 -9.16
N ALA A 389 19.98 -12.40 -9.41
CA ALA A 389 20.06 -11.41 -8.33
C ALA A 389 18.80 -11.41 -7.45
N LEU A 390 17.61 -11.57 -8.05
CA LEU A 390 16.35 -11.62 -7.32
C LEU A 390 16.23 -12.86 -6.42
N LEU A 391 16.83 -14.00 -6.80
CA LEU A 391 16.86 -15.20 -5.94
C LEU A 391 17.57 -14.96 -4.60
N ILE A 392 18.53 -14.05 -4.56
CA ILE A 392 19.26 -13.69 -3.33
C ILE A 392 18.61 -12.47 -2.66
N TRP A 393 18.23 -11.47 -3.45
CA TRP A 393 17.68 -10.21 -2.94
C TRP A 393 16.31 -10.38 -2.29
N MET A 394 15.42 -11.23 -2.83
CA MET A 394 14.10 -11.46 -2.24
C MET A 394 14.19 -12.03 -0.82
N PRO A 395 14.90 -13.15 -0.57
CA PRO A 395 15.13 -13.65 0.78
C PRO A 395 15.80 -12.63 1.70
N ALA A 396 16.80 -11.88 1.20
CA ALA A 396 17.47 -10.85 1.99
C ALA A 396 16.51 -9.73 2.41
N ASN A 397 15.66 -9.26 1.49
CA ASN A 397 14.67 -8.21 1.75
C ASN A 397 13.64 -8.65 2.81
N PHE A 398 13.07 -9.87 2.66
CA PHE A 398 12.13 -10.41 3.64
C PHE A 398 12.79 -10.77 4.97
N GLY A 399 14.04 -11.24 4.96
CA GLY A 399 14.82 -11.53 6.16
C GLY A 399 15.10 -10.26 6.98
N LEU A 400 15.54 -9.18 6.33
CA LEU A 400 15.74 -7.87 6.98
C LEU A 400 14.42 -7.28 7.48
N ALA A 401 13.33 -7.42 6.72
CA ALA A 401 12.01 -7.01 7.18
C ALA A 401 11.54 -7.81 8.41
N ALA A 402 11.80 -9.12 8.46
CA ALA A 402 11.49 -9.93 9.63
C ALA A 402 12.30 -9.52 10.87
N LEU A 403 13.58 -9.17 10.70
CA LEU A 403 14.40 -8.63 11.79
C LEU A 403 13.87 -7.27 12.25
N TRP A 404 13.50 -6.39 11.32
CA TRP A 404 12.89 -5.10 11.63
C TRP A 404 11.61 -5.27 12.46
N THR A 405 10.68 -6.12 12.02
CA THR A 405 9.44 -6.38 12.76
C THR A 405 9.65 -7.07 14.10
N ARG A 406 10.73 -7.84 14.26
CA ARG A 406 11.09 -8.45 15.55
C ARG A 406 11.70 -7.46 16.53
N HIS A 407 12.49 -6.50 16.06
CA HIS A 407 13.33 -5.66 16.93
C HIS A 407 12.93 -4.18 16.94
N VAL A 408 12.73 -3.58 15.77
CA VAL A 408 12.45 -2.15 15.62
C VAL A 408 10.98 -1.85 15.89
N ASP A 409 10.05 -2.60 15.30
CA ASP A 409 8.61 -2.34 15.50
C ASP A 409 8.18 -2.41 16.99
N PRO A 410 8.62 -3.41 17.80
CA PRO A 410 8.27 -3.45 19.22
C PRO A 410 8.92 -2.32 20.02
N TRP A 411 10.12 -1.88 19.63
CA TRP A 411 10.76 -0.73 20.25
C TRP A 411 9.97 0.55 19.97
N CYS A 412 9.59 0.79 18.70
CA CYS A 412 8.75 1.93 18.31
C CYS A 412 7.39 1.88 19.02
N ALA A 413 6.79 0.70 19.16
CA ALA A 413 5.54 0.52 19.87
C ALA A 413 5.67 0.89 21.35
N ARG A 414 6.73 0.45 22.04
CA ARG A 414 6.99 0.84 23.44
C ARG A 414 7.21 2.34 23.57
N ALA A 415 8.03 2.93 22.71
CA ALA A 415 8.27 4.38 22.69
C ALA A 415 6.97 5.16 22.49
N ALA A 416 6.09 4.70 21.60
CA ALA A 416 4.78 5.31 21.37
C ALA A 416 3.88 5.21 22.62
N GLU A 417 3.85 4.07 23.30
CA GLU A 417 3.07 3.93 24.54
C GLU A 417 3.61 4.83 25.65
N THR A 418 4.93 4.95 25.80
CA THR A 418 5.56 5.86 26.79
C THR A 418 5.23 7.32 26.51
N LEU A 419 5.24 7.74 25.24
CA LEU A 419 4.83 9.09 24.86
C LEU A 419 3.37 9.33 25.25
N ILE A 420 2.50 8.37 24.94
CA ILE A 420 1.05 8.49 25.19
C ILE A 420 0.72 8.46 26.68
N SER A 421 1.42 7.65 27.48
CA SER A 421 1.21 7.59 28.93
C SER A 421 1.57 8.91 29.60
N ARG A 422 2.56 9.66 29.09
CA ARG A 422 2.91 11.00 29.59
C ARG A 422 1.87 12.06 29.26
N CYS A 423 1.13 11.89 28.16
CA CYS A 423 0.10 12.84 27.75
C CYS A 423 -1.27 12.59 28.40
N ARG A 424 -1.48 11.45 29.07
CA ARG A 424 -2.73 11.16 29.76
C ARG A 424 -2.69 11.76 31.16
N PRO A 425 -3.77 12.38 31.64
CA PRO A 425 -3.88 12.69 33.06
C PRO A 425 -3.70 11.39 33.84
N GLY A 426 -2.96 11.45 34.96
CA GLY A 426 -2.86 10.33 35.89
C GLY A 426 -4.24 9.84 36.30
N PRO A 427 -4.36 8.62 36.86
CA PRO A 427 -5.63 8.20 37.45
C PRO A 427 -6.11 9.31 38.39
N PRO A 428 -7.43 9.63 38.42
CA PRO A 428 -7.94 10.56 39.40
C PRO A 428 -7.47 10.09 40.78
N CYS A 429 -6.84 10.97 41.57
CA CYS A 429 -6.73 10.75 43.00
C CYS A 429 -8.17 10.62 43.49
N ILE A 430 -8.58 9.39 43.77
CA ILE A 430 -9.76 9.15 44.59
C ILE A 430 -9.28 9.59 45.97
N ASP A 431 -9.65 10.80 46.36
CA ASP A 431 -9.59 11.18 47.77
C ASP A 431 -10.57 10.24 48.48
N ASP A 432 -10.03 9.26 49.21
CA ASP A 432 -10.77 8.30 50.06
C ASP A 432 -11.38 9.00 51.30
N ASN A 433 -11.92 10.21 51.14
CA ASN A 433 -12.60 10.97 52.20
C ASN A 433 -13.78 11.77 51.60
N ALA A 434 -14.89 11.10 51.34
CA ALA A 434 -16.23 11.70 51.27
C ALA A 434 -17.31 10.69 51.63
#